data_AF-A0A9E4FTD3-F1
#
_entry.id   AF-A0A9E4FTD3-F1
#
_cell.length_a   1.000
_cell.length_b   1.000
_cell.length_c   1.000
_cell.angle_alpha   90.00
_cell.angle_beta   90.00
_cell.angle_gamma   90.00
#
_symmetry.space_group_name_H-M   'P 1'
#
loop_
_entity.id
_entity.type
_entity.pdbx_description
1 polymer ?
#
loop_
_entity_poly.entity_id
_entity_poly.type
_entity_poly.pdbx_seq_one_letter_code
_entity_poly.pdbx_strand_id
1 'polypeptide(L)'
;MASPEPGSALTLDDVRHIAALCRIGMTDAELERMRAELADLLGEVAFVQSVDTTGIDPTGHAVDNVHSVMRDDEATDPMPAEDVLLNAPLREGVYFRTRSVLD
;
A
#
# COMPACT_ATOMS: atom_id res chain seq x y z
N MET A 1 7.79 17.95 9.90
CA MET A 1 8.21 16.73 9.18
C MET A 1 9.09 17.19 8.05
N ALA A 2 10.37 16.84 8.06
CA ALA A 2 11.29 17.23 6.99
C ALA A 2 10.85 16.53 5.71
N SER A 3 10.51 17.32 4.69
CA SER A 3 10.39 16.80 3.33
C SER A 3 11.72 16.13 2.95
N PRO A 4 11.71 14.93 2.34
CA PRO A 4 12.94 14.34 1.85
C PRO A 4 13.55 15.27 0.80
N GLU A 5 14.83 15.59 0.98
CA GLU A 5 15.63 16.40 0.03
C GLU A 5 15.56 15.79 -1.38
N PRO A 6 15.34 16.60 -2.44
CA PRO A 6 15.37 16.11 -3.80
C PRO A 6 16.82 15.75 -4.15
N GLY A 7 17.13 14.45 -4.21
CA GLY A 7 18.42 13.97 -4.72
C GLY A 7 19.23 13.04 -3.82
N SER A 8 18.68 12.44 -2.75
CA SER A 8 19.31 11.21 -2.25
C SER A 8 19.05 10.10 -3.28
N ALA A 9 20.09 9.71 -3.99
CA ALA A 9 20.05 8.59 -4.91
C ALA A 9 19.44 7.38 -4.20
N LEU A 10 18.35 6.84 -4.77
CA LEU A 10 17.66 5.69 -4.22
C LEU A 10 18.65 4.53 -4.05
N THR A 11 18.87 4.10 -2.82
CA THR A 11 19.81 3.02 -2.52
C THR A 11 19.14 1.66 -2.71
N LEU A 12 19.95 0.62 -2.87
CA LEU A 12 19.44 -0.75 -2.94
C LEU A 12 18.71 -1.15 -1.64
N ASP A 13 19.15 -0.62 -0.50
CA ASP A 13 18.53 -0.89 0.80
C ASP A 13 17.17 -0.20 0.95
N ASP A 14 16.99 0.99 0.34
CA ASP A 14 15.67 1.64 0.28
C ASP A 14 14.68 0.79 -0.53
N VAL A 15 15.11 0.25 -1.67
CA VAL A 15 14.27 -0.63 -2.50
C VAL A 15 13.92 -1.92 -1.76
N ARG A 16 14.90 -2.51 -1.05
CA ARG A 16 14.66 -3.69 -0.20
C ARG A 16 13.66 -3.38 0.91
N HIS A 17 13.79 -2.22 1.53
CA HIS A 17 12.87 -1.78 2.59
C HIS A 17 11.45 -1.62 2.07
N ILE A 18 11.28 -0.96 0.92
CA ILE A 18 9.97 -0.79 0.27
C ILE A 18 9.39 -2.16 -0.12
N ALA A 19 10.18 -3.05 -0.73
CA ALA A 19 9.75 -4.39 -1.09
C ALA A 19 9.25 -5.18 0.14
N ALA A 20 9.93 -5.05 1.29
CA ALA A 20 9.52 -5.66 2.54
C ALA A 20 8.18 -5.09 3.07
N LEU A 21 7.98 -3.77 2.99
CA LEU A 21 6.70 -3.12 3.36
C LEU A 21 5.55 -3.62 2.48
N CYS A 22 5.80 -3.79 1.18
CA CYS A 22 4.83 -4.28 0.21
C CYS A 22 4.69 -5.81 0.18
N ARG A 23 5.47 -6.56 0.99
CA ARG A 23 5.51 -8.03 1.02
C ARG A 23 5.86 -8.66 -0.35
N ILE A 24 6.74 -8.01 -1.11
CA ILE A 24 7.21 -8.51 -2.41
C ILE A 24 8.59 -9.12 -2.25
N GLY A 25 8.72 -10.41 -2.56
CA GLY A 25 10.02 -11.08 -2.63
C GLY A 25 10.70 -10.78 -3.97
N MET A 26 11.94 -10.31 -3.93
CA MET A 26 12.74 -9.99 -5.12
C MET A 26 14.14 -10.59 -4.99
N THR A 27 14.69 -11.02 -6.12
CA THR A 27 16.11 -11.39 -6.23
C THR A 27 16.99 -10.14 -6.29
N ASP A 28 18.29 -10.26 -6.02
CA ASP A 28 19.22 -9.13 -6.08
C ASP A 28 19.27 -8.47 -7.47
N ALA A 29 19.13 -9.25 -8.55
CA ALA A 29 19.07 -8.74 -9.91
C ALA A 29 17.79 -7.92 -10.17
N GLU A 30 16.66 -8.33 -9.58
CA GLU A 30 15.41 -7.60 -9.68
C GLU A 30 15.41 -6.33 -8.83
N LEU A 31 16.05 -6.37 -7.66
CA LEU A 31 16.23 -5.20 -6.80
C LEU A 31 17.05 -4.11 -7.50
N GLU A 32 18.14 -4.49 -8.17
CA GLU A 32 18.97 -3.53 -8.90
C GLU A 32 18.23 -2.92 -10.10
N ARG A 33 17.44 -3.73 -10.81
CA ARG A 33 16.58 -3.24 -11.89
C ARG A 33 15.50 -2.29 -11.36
N MET A 34 14.80 -2.68 -10.30
CA MET A 34 13.75 -1.88 -9.67
C MET A 34 14.31 -0.56 -9.12
N ARG A 35 15.54 -0.55 -8.60
CA ARG A 35 16.24 0.67 -8.18
C ARG A 35 16.38 1.66 -9.31
N ALA A 36 16.81 1.21 -10.49
CA ALA A 36 16.94 2.06 -11.66
C ALA A 36 15.58 2.57 -12.15
N GLU A 37 14.61 1.66 -12.32
CA GLU A 37 13.26 2.00 -12.78
C GLU A 37 12.54 3.00 -11.84
N LEU A 38 12.65 2.79 -10.52
CA LEU A 38 12.04 3.69 -9.53
C LEU A 38 12.77 5.04 -9.45
N ALA A 39 14.09 5.06 -9.62
CA ALA A 39 14.85 6.31 -9.69
C ALA A 39 14.43 7.15 -10.91
N ASP A 40 14.26 6.52 -12.07
CA ASP A 40 13.79 7.19 -13.29
C ASP A 40 12.36 7.74 -13.09
N LEU A 41 11.44 6.93 -12.55
CA LEU A 41 10.06 7.34 -12.25
C LEU A 41 10.01 8.55 -11.30
N LEU A 42 10.80 8.52 -10.21
CA LEU A 42 10.86 9.63 -9.26
C LEU A 42 11.42 10.90 -9.90
N GLY A 43 12.36 10.76 -10.85
CA GLY A 43 12.85 11.87 -11.67
C GLY A 43 11.73 12.52 -12.49
N GLU A 44 10.89 11.72 -13.15
CA GLU A 44 9.75 12.24 -13.92
C GLU A 44 8.71 12.95 -13.03
N VAL A 45 8.44 12.42 -11.83
CA VAL A 45 7.47 13.01 -10.90
C VAL A 45 7.99 14.30 -10.26
N ALA A 46 9.30 14.55 -10.27
CA ALA A 46 9.90 15.75 -9.68
C ALA A 46 9.35 17.07 -10.28
N PHE A 47 8.87 17.05 -11.53
CA PHE A 47 8.22 18.22 -12.13
C PHE A 47 7.02 18.74 -11.31
N VAL A 48 6.28 17.86 -10.64
CA VAL A 48 5.14 18.24 -9.78
C VAL A 48 5.57 19.17 -8.64
N GLN A 49 6.81 19.06 -8.17
CA GLN A 49 7.37 19.92 -7.10
C GLN A 49 7.57 21.37 -7.55
N SER A 50 7.57 21.65 -8.85
CA SER A 50 7.71 23.01 -9.39
C SER A 50 6.42 23.84 -9.29
N VAL A 51 5.29 23.19 -9.01
CA VAL A 51 3.99 23.84 -8.90
C VAL A 51 3.84 24.43 -7.50
N ASP A 52 3.60 25.74 -7.41
CA ASP A 52 3.32 26.41 -6.13
C ASP A 52 1.93 26.01 -5.61
N THR A 53 1.91 25.29 -4.49
CA THR A 53 0.68 24.90 -3.78
C THR A 53 0.49 25.69 -2.48
N THR A 54 1.17 26.83 -2.32
CA THR A 54 1.05 27.67 -1.12
C THR A 54 -0.39 28.13 -0.94
N GLY A 55 -0.97 27.82 0.22
CA GLY A 55 -2.35 28.18 0.55
C GLY A 55 -3.43 27.33 -0.14
N ILE A 56 -3.05 26.22 -0.80
CA ILE A 56 -3.99 25.25 -1.35
C ILE A 56 -4.12 24.08 -0.38
N ASP A 57 -5.34 23.81 0.08
CA ASP A 57 -5.62 22.65 0.92
C ASP A 57 -5.57 21.34 0.10
N PRO A 58 -5.05 20.23 0.66
CA PRO A 58 -5.03 18.94 -0.02
C PRO A 58 -6.43 18.44 -0.36
N THR A 59 -6.62 17.96 -1.59
CA THR A 59 -7.89 17.36 -2.02
C THR A 59 -7.93 15.86 -1.67
N GLY A 60 -8.72 15.48 -0.66
CA GLY A 60 -8.88 14.07 -0.24
C GLY A 60 -9.96 13.28 -1.00
N HIS A 61 -11.01 13.96 -1.48
CA HIS A 61 -12.09 13.36 -2.25
C HIS A 61 -12.41 14.27 -3.44
N ALA A 62 -12.78 13.68 -4.58
CA ALA A 62 -13.09 14.43 -5.80
C ALA A 62 -14.46 15.14 -5.76
N VAL A 63 -15.32 14.76 -4.82
CA VAL A 63 -16.65 15.36 -4.63
C VAL A 63 -16.66 16.25 -3.39
N ASP A 64 -17.33 17.39 -3.50
CA ASP A 64 -17.53 18.30 -2.38
C ASP A 64 -18.57 17.73 -1.40
N ASN A 65 -18.50 18.17 -0.13
CA ASN A 65 -19.45 17.82 0.94
C ASN A 65 -19.45 16.35 1.38
N VAL A 66 -18.29 15.69 1.34
CA VAL A 66 -18.11 14.41 2.03
C VAL A 66 -18.29 14.64 3.53
N HIS A 67 -19.26 13.93 4.09
CA HIS A 67 -19.55 13.90 5.51
C HIS A 67 -19.42 12.46 6.00
N SER A 68 -19.22 12.29 7.30
CA SER A 68 -19.20 10.96 7.91
C SER A 68 -20.53 10.25 7.69
N VAL A 69 -20.53 9.26 6.79
CA VAL A 69 -21.70 8.41 6.55
C VAL A 69 -21.69 7.33 7.64
N MET A 70 -22.68 7.39 8.53
CA MET A 70 -22.85 6.41 9.60
C MET A 70 -23.75 5.27 9.13
N ARG A 71 -23.44 4.07 9.60
CA ARG A 71 -24.30 2.88 9.47
C ARG A 71 -25.04 2.71 10.80
N ASP A 72 -26.33 2.37 10.74
CA ASP A 72 -27.09 1.98 11.93
C ASP A 72 -26.46 0.78 12.63
N ASP A 73 -26.52 0.76 13.96
CA ASP A 73 -25.98 -0.34 14.76
C ASP A 73 -26.97 -1.51 14.83
N GLU A 74 -27.27 -2.07 13.68
CA GLU A 74 -28.16 -3.22 13.54
C GLU A 74 -27.36 -4.45 13.12
N ALA A 75 -27.67 -5.59 13.74
CA ALA A 75 -27.09 -6.87 13.38
C ALA A 75 -27.75 -7.41 12.11
N THR A 76 -26.94 -7.93 11.19
CA THR A 76 -27.41 -8.61 9.98
C THR A 76 -27.08 -10.09 10.04
N ASP A 77 -27.79 -10.90 9.26
CA ASP A 77 -27.48 -12.33 9.14
C ASP A 77 -26.05 -12.52 8.59
N PRO A 78 -25.23 -13.37 9.24
CA PRO A 78 -23.88 -13.64 8.77
C PRO A 78 -23.90 -14.50 7.51
N MET A 79 -22.88 -14.36 6.67
CA MET A 79 -22.67 -15.23 5.53
C MET A 79 -22.42 -16.68 5.99
N PRO A 80 -22.97 -17.71 5.31
CA PRO A 80 -22.67 -19.10 5.63
C PRO A 80 -21.17 -19.39 5.58
N ALA A 81 -20.67 -20.17 6.54
CA ALA A 81 -19.23 -20.45 6.64
C ALA A 81 -18.64 -21.09 5.36
N GLU A 82 -19.41 -21.93 4.68
CA GLU A 82 -18.99 -22.54 3.41
C GLU A 82 -18.81 -21.49 2.30
N ASP A 83 -19.67 -20.46 2.24
CA ASP A 83 -19.55 -19.38 1.25
C ASP A 83 -18.34 -18.50 1.55
N VAL A 84 -18.09 -18.20 2.84
CA VAL A 84 -16.91 -17.43 3.29
C VAL A 84 -15.60 -18.14 2.93
N LEU A 85 -15.58 -19.48 3.06
CA LEU A 85 -14.38 -20.29 2.86
C LEU A 85 -14.22 -20.80 1.41
N LEU A 86 -15.14 -20.47 0.50
CA LEU A 86 -15.18 -21.01 -0.86
C LEU A 86 -13.86 -20.85 -1.62
N ASN A 87 -13.17 -19.72 -1.41
CA ASN A 87 -11.90 -19.39 -2.04
C ASN A 87 -10.68 -19.53 -1.11
N ALA A 88 -10.84 -20.13 0.07
CA ALA A 88 -9.74 -20.32 1.00
C ALA A 88 -8.68 -21.25 0.39
N PRO A 89 -7.42 -20.81 0.20
CA PRO A 89 -6.39 -21.67 -0.39
C PRO A 89 -6.12 -22.92 0.44
N LEU A 90 -6.24 -22.80 1.76
CA LEU A 90 -6.12 -23.90 2.72
C LEU A 90 -7.15 -23.69 3.83
N ARG A 91 -7.83 -24.77 4.23
CA ARG A 91 -8.80 -24.77 5.34
C ARG A 91 -8.58 -25.93 6.29
N GLU A 92 -9.01 -25.74 7.53
CA GLU A 92 -9.11 -26.79 8.55
C GLU A 92 -10.46 -26.65 9.25
N GLY A 93 -11.41 -27.53 8.90
CA GLY A 93 -12.81 -27.35 9.30
C GLY A 93 -13.35 -25.99 8.84
N VAL A 94 -13.81 -25.19 9.79
CA VAL A 94 -14.38 -23.85 9.57
C VAL A 94 -13.34 -22.71 9.64
N TYR A 95 -12.04 -23.03 9.62
CA TYR A 95 -10.96 -22.06 9.77
C TYR A 95 -10.11 -21.93 8.50
N PHE A 96 -9.61 -20.72 8.23
CA PHE A 96 -8.50 -20.52 7.30
C PHE A 96 -7.22 -21.06 7.92
N ARG A 97 -6.50 -21.91 7.18
CA ARG A 97 -5.24 -22.49 7.65
C ARG A 97 -4.06 -21.69 7.10
N THR A 98 -3.27 -21.11 8.00
CA THR A 98 -2.05 -20.37 7.67
C THR A 98 -0.82 -21.03 8.31
N ARG A 99 0.36 -20.50 8.03
CA ARG A 99 1.54 -20.78 8.87
C ARG A 99 1.38 -20.07 10.22
N SER A 100 2.05 -20.58 11.26
CA SER A 100 2.11 -19.91 12.56
C SER A 100 2.68 -18.50 12.38
N VAL A 101 2.14 -17.55 13.15
CA VAL A 101 2.51 -16.12 13.08
C VAL A 101 3.75 -15.81 13.92
N LEU A 102 3.97 -16.58 14.98
CA LEU A 102 5.12 -16.50 15.86
C LEU A 102 5.85 -17.84 15.86
N ASP A 103 7.18 -17.78 15.90
CA ASP A 103 8.05 -18.87 16.32
C ASP A 103 8.30 -18.79 17.83
#